data_AF-A0A8S1LGD9-F1
#
_entry.id   AF-A0A8S1LGD9-F1
#
_cell.length_a   1.000
_cell.length_b   1.000
_cell.length_c   1.000
_cell.angle_alpha   90.00
_cell.angle_beta   90.00
_cell.angle_gamma   90.00
#
_symmetry.space_group_name_H-M   'P 1'
#
loop_
_entity.id
_entity.type
_entity.pdbx_description
1 polymer ?
#
loop_
_entity_poly.entity_id
_entity_poly.type
_entity_poly.pdbx_seq_one_letter_code
_entity_poly.pdbx_strand_id
1 'polypeptide(L)'
;MSSDYPIITWKELIKHFKRSSLWVVIEGMVYDVTTYLDKHPGGEEILRKCGAMDATEQFLEYNHSNYARSILVSRVVGQLTNEPQPENYYQLLKKRKQRNPYKSITWEELASHNTKDDAWIVIKDDVYDVTEFLDHHPGGMNLLLDKAGDDASEVFQKINHSQKAYQIMCELQVGVIIGIKPSKKQQQVPNNYVLIIFIIIVFFLLVYLFLL
;
A
#
# COMPACT_ATOMS: atom_id res chain seq x y z
N MET A 1 -31.34 22.51 -19.28
CA MET A 1 -30.82 23.60 -18.43
C MET A 1 -29.33 23.41 -18.33
N SER A 2 -28.54 24.29 -18.95
CA SER A 2 -27.09 24.32 -18.78
C SER A 2 -26.81 24.57 -17.30
N SER A 3 -26.13 23.67 -16.59
CA SER A 3 -25.77 23.92 -15.19
C SER A 3 -24.64 24.95 -15.12
N ASP A 4 -24.76 25.96 -14.25
CA ASP A 4 -23.76 27.04 -14.04
C ASP A 4 -22.46 26.58 -13.34
N TYR A 5 -22.12 25.30 -13.44
CA TYR A 5 -20.92 24.76 -12.79
C TYR A 5 -19.67 25.06 -13.64
N PRO A 6 -18.54 25.43 -13.01
CA PRO A 6 -17.26 25.55 -13.69
C PRO A 6 -16.91 24.26 -14.45
N ILE A 7 -16.34 24.39 -15.64
CA ILE A 7 -15.85 23.23 -16.40
C ILE A 7 -14.44 22.86 -15.92
N ILE A 8 -14.27 21.61 -15.49
CA ILE A 8 -13.01 21.05 -15.03
C ILE A 8 -12.43 20.17 -16.12
N THR A 9 -11.19 20.45 -16.53
CA THR A 9 -10.48 19.63 -17.53
C THR A 9 -9.80 18.44 -16.86
N TRP A 10 -9.51 17.38 -17.63
CA TRP A 10 -8.65 16.27 -17.18
C TRP A 10 -7.28 16.77 -16.68
N LYS A 11 -6.71 17.79 -17.34
CA LYS A 11 -5.43 18.41 -16.96
C LYS A 11 -5.51 19.11 -15.60
N GLU A 12 -6.68 19.63 -15.23
CA GLU A 12 -6.91 20.18 -13.90
C GLU A 12 -7.12 19.06 -12.88
N LEU A 13 -8.05 18.15 -13.17
CA LEU A 13 -8.40 17.03 -12.29
C LEU A 13 -7.17 16.26 -11.78
N ILE A 14 -6.21 15.96 -12.66
CA ILE A 14 -4.99 15.21 -12.33
C ILE A 14 -4.07 15.88 -11.29
N LYS A 15 -4.32 17.15 -10.94
CA LYS A 15 -3.60 17.83 -9.85
C LYS A 15 -4.13 17.42 -8.47
N HIS A 16 -5.36 16.92 -8.38
CA HIS A 16 -6.09 16.68 -7.14
C HIS A 16 -6.19 15.18 -6.81
N PHE A 17 -5.04 14.56 -6.54
CA PHE A 17 -4.93 13.13 -6.25
C PHE A 17 -4.33 12.82 -4.85
N LYS A 18 -4.05 13.85 -4.05
CA LYS A 18 -3.35 13.73 -2.76
C LYS A 18 -4.34 13.80 -1.61
N ARG A 19 -4.00 13.26 -0.43
CA ARG A 19 -4.82 13.42 0.78
C ARG A 19 -5.16 14.89 1.10
N SER A 20 -4.21 15.81 0.84
CA SER A 20 -4.39 17.24 1.06
C SER A 20 -5.21 17.96 -0.02
N SER A 21 -5.57 17.27 -1.10
CA SER A 21 -6.30 17.81 -2.25
C SER A 21 -6.73 16.63 -3.14
N LEU A 22 -7.94 16.11 -2.89
CA LEU A 22 -8.45 14.90 -3.52
C LEU A 22 -9.81 15.13 -4.18
N TRP A 23 -9.84 15.06 -5.51
CA TRP A 23 -11.07 15.16 -6.28
C TRP A 23 -11.41 13.84 -6.94
N VAL A 24 -12.70 13.57 -7.08
CA VAL A 24 -13.23 12.39 -7.79
C VAL A 24 -14.32 12.84 -8.76
N VAL A 25 -14.49 12.09 -9.87
CA VAL A 25 -15.61 12.30 -10.77
C VAL A 25 -16.67 11.24 -10.50
N ILE A 26 -17.93 11.65 -10.36
CA ILE A 26 -19.09 10.76 -10.27
C ILE A 26 -20.15 11.33 -11.21
N GLU A 27 -20.60 10.53 -12.17
CA GLU A 27 -21.64 10.87 -13.15
C GLU A 27 -21.34 12.20 -13.89
N GLY A 28 -20.06 12.43 -14.24
CA GLY A 28 -19.61 13.63 -14.95
C GLY A 28 -19.47 14.89 -14.09
N MET A 29 -19.72 14.81 -12.78
CA MET A 29 -19.51 15.91 -11.83
C MET A 29 -18.24 15.69 -11.02
N VAL A 30 -17.47 16.77 -10.81
CA VAL A 30 -16.23 16.75 -10.02
C VAL A 30 -16.53 17.15 -8.59
N TYR A 31 -16.09 16.33 -7.64
CA TYR A 31 -16.31 16.53 -6.21
C TYR A 31 -15.00 16.64 -5.45
N ASP A 32 -14.88 17.65 -4.59
CA ASP A 32 -13.80 17.76 -3.63
C ASP A 32 -14.13 16.95 -2.37
N VAL A 33 -13.46 15.82 -2.20
CA VAL A 33 -13.66 14.92 -1.06
C VAL A 33 -12.55 15.05 -0.02
N THR A 34 -11.65 16.03 -0.15
CA THR A 34 -10.48 16.23 0.73
C THR A 34 -10.86 16.20 2.21
N THR A 35 -11.88 16.97 2.59
CA THR A 35 -12.33 17.08 4.00
C THR A 35 -13.28 15.96 4.44
N TYR A 36 -13.59 15.03 3.53
CA TYR A 36 -14.50 13.91 3.77
C TYR A 36 -13.79 12.57 3.86
N LEU A 37 -12.52 12.49 3.49
CA LEU A 37 -11.68 11.29 3.58
C LEU A 37 -11.86 10.56 4.91
N ASP A 38 -11.67 11.26 6.02
CA ASP A 38 -11.74 10.70 7.39
C ASP A 38 -13.16 10.34 7.84
N LYS A 39 -14.19 10.79 7.11
CA LYS A 39 -15.60 10.59 7.44
C LYS A 39 -16.26 9.54 6.55
N HIS A 40 -15.54 9.06 5.54
CA HIS A 40 -16.09 8.10 4.59
C HIS A 40 -16.29 6.73 5.26
N PRO A 41 -17.52 6.18 5.31
CA PRO A 41 -17.79 4.91 6.00
C PRO A 41 -16.99 3.72 5.45
N GLY A 42 -16.62 3.76 4.15
CA GLY A 42 -15.78 2.75 3.51
C GLY A 42 -14.27 2.90 3.78
N GLY A 43 -13.86 3.93 4.53
CA GLY A 43 -12.46 4.29 4.78
C GLY A 43 -11.90 5.27 3.74
N GLU A 44 -10.86 6.02 4.12
CA GLU A 44 -10.24 7.02 3.22
C GLU A 44 -9.55 6.38 2.00
N GLU A 45 -9.06 5.15 2.15
CA GLU A 45 -8.27 4.44 1.14
C GLU A 45 -9.01 4.28 -0.20
N ILE A 46 -10.30 3.93 -0.14
CA ILE A 46 -11.12 3.72 -1.35
C ILE A 46 -11.22 5.03 -2.14
N LEU A 47 -11.48 6.15 -1.44
CA LEU A 47 -11.51 7.47 -2.08
C LEU A 47 -10.13 7.82 -2.66
N ARG A 48 -9.05 7.54 -1.92
CA ARG A 48 -7.69 7.80 -2.38
C ARG A 48 -7.30 7.02 -3.62
N LYS A 49 -7.76 5.78 -3.75
CA LYS A 49 -7.59 4.97 -4.97
C LYS A 49 -8.29 5.62 -6.16
N CYS A 50 -9.43 6.27 -5.94
CA CYS A 50 -10.20 7.00 -6.93
C CYS A 50 -9.73 8.45 -7.18
N GLY A 51 -8.73 8.95 -6.44
CA GLY A 51 -8.24 10.32 -6.58
C GLY A 51 -7.84 10.66 -8.02
N ALA A 52 -8.38 11.77 -8.53
CA ALA A 52 -8.27 12.26 -9.90
C ALA A 52 -8.76 11.29 -11.00
N MET A 53 -9.70 10.41 -10.67
CA MET A 53 -10.29 9.45 -11.61
C MET A 53 -11.80 9.63 -11.70
N ASP A 54 -12.38 9.06 -12.75
CA ASP A 54 -13.80 8.75 -12.80
C ASP A 54 -14.06 7.52 -11.92
N ALA A 55 -14.85 7.75 -10.88
CA ALA A 55 -15.22 6.80 -9.84
C ALA A 55 -16.70 6.38 -9.96
N THR A 56 -17.36 6.71 -11.08
CA THR A 56 -18.80 6.48 -11.26
C THR A 56 -19.17 5.01 -11.11
N GLU A 57 -18.42 4.12 -11.79
CA GLU A 57 -18.66 2.68 -11.73
C GLU A 57 -18.54 2.17 -10.29
N GLN A 58 -17.45 2.54 -9.60
CA GLN A 58 -17.21 2.16 -8.22
C GLN A 58 -18.32 2.71 -7.30
N PHE A 59 -18.73 3.96 -7.50
CA PHE A 59 -19.80 4.56 -6.70
C PHE A 59 -21.13 3.83 -6.86
N LEU A 60 -21.48 3.40 -8.08
CA LEU A 60 -22.71 2.68 -8.38
C LEU A 60 -22.68 1.23 -7.92
N GLU A 61 -21.55 0.53 -8.06
CA GLU A 61 -21.38 -0.88 -7.69
C GLU A 61 -21.63 -1.11 -6.19
N TYR A 62 -21.16 -0.19 -5.34
CA TYR A 62 -21.39 -0.25 -3.89
C TYR A 62 -22.78 0.25 -3.45
N ASN A 63 -23.68 0.55 -4.40
CA ASN A 63 -25.05 0.97 -4.17
C ASN A 63 -25.17 2.07 -3.09
N HIS A 64 -24.37 3.13 -3.24
CA HIS A 64 -24.35 4.24 -2.28
C HIS A 64 -25.75 4.82 -2.07
N SER A 65 -26.12 5.00 -0.79
CA SER A 65 -27.44 5.47 -0.40
C SER A 65 -27.71 6.91 -0.87
N ASN A 66 -28.98 7.32 -0.86
CA ASN A 66 -29.34 8.72 -1.10
C ASN A 66 -28.68 9.69 -0.09
N TYR A 67 -28.34 9.21 1.11
CA TYR A 67 -27.54 9.96 2.07
C TYR A 67 -26.10 10.17 1.58
N ALA A 68 -25.45 9.15 1.01
CA ALA A 68 -24.13 9.33 0.39
C ALA A 68 -24.18 10.32 -0.78
N ARG A 69 -25.26 10.30 -1.58
CA ARG A 69 -25.49 11.30 -2.64
C ARG A 69 -25.69 12.72 -2.06
N SER A 70 -26.37 12.88 -0.93
CA SER A 70 -26.57 14.21 -0.33
C SER A 70 -25.26 14.82 0.20
N ILE A 71 -24.31 13.99 0.63
CA ILE A 71 -22.97 14.44 1.02
C ILE A 71 -22.23 15.08 -0.16
N LEU A 72 -22.38 14.51 -1.37
CA LEU A 72 -21.74 15.02 -2.58
C LEU A 72 -22.25 16.41 -2.99
N VAL A 73 -23.50 16.76 -2.68
CA VAL A 73 -24.10 18.06 -3.05
C VAL A 73 -23.28 19.24 -2.55
N SER A 74 -22.78 19.16 -1.31
CA SER A 74 -21.95 20.22 -0.70
C SER A 74 -20.49 20.24 -1.16
N ARG A 75 -20.10 19.32 -2.05
CA ARG A 75 -18.71 19.08 -2.47
C ARG A 75 -18.46 19.32 -3.95
N VAL A 76 -19.48 19.77 -4.68
CA VAL A 76 -19.36 20.02 -6.13
C VAL A 76 -18.31 21.10 -6.37
N VAL A 77 -17.32 20.77 -7.17
CA VAL A 77 -16.32 21.70 -7.70
C VAL A 77 -16.77 22.23 -9.06
N GLY A 78 -17.30 21.34 -9.89
CA GLY A 78 -17.64 21.66 -11.27
C GLY A 78 -18.14 20.47 -12.06
N GLN A 79 -18.38 20.68 -13.35
CA GLN A 79 -18.68 19.62 -14.31
C GLN A 79 -17.39 19.22 -15.03
N LEU A 80 -17.13 17.93 -15.22
CA LEU A 80 -16.01 17.48 -16.03
C LEU A 80 -16.25 17.86 -17.50
N THR A 81 -15.19 18.24 -18.20
CA THR A 81 -15.24 18.47 -19.65
C THR A 81 -15.83 17.26 -20.40
N ASN A 82 -16.59 17.53 -21.47
CA ASN A 82 -17.06 16.51 -22.40
C ASN A 82 -15.96 16.07 -23.40
N GLU A 83 -14.79 16.70 -23.35
CA GLU A 83 -13.63 16.25 -24.10
C GLU A 83 -13.20 14.85 -23.64
N PRO A 84 -12.78 13.98 -24.56
CA PRO A 84 -12.32 12.64 -24.20
C PRO A 84 -11.11 12.73 -23.27
N GLN A 85 -11.00 11.76 -22.36
CA GLN A 85 -9.81 11.62 -21.53
C GLN A 85 -8.58 11.49 -22.43
N PRO A 86 -7.48 12.22 -22.14
CA PRO A 86 -6.24 12.07 -22.90
C PRO A 86 -5.75 10.62 -22.88
N GLU A 87 -5.30 10.08 -24.01
CA GLU A 87 -4.84 8.68 -24.14
C GLU A 87 -3.75 8.32 -23.11
N ASN A 88 -2.87 9.27 -22.79
CA ASN A 88 -1.78 9.08 -21.83
C ASN A 88 -2.17 9.40 -20.37
N TYR A 89 -3.44 9.68 -20.08
CA TYR A 89 -3.89 10.13 -18.76
C TYR A 89 -3.57 9.13 -17.66
N TYR A 90 -3.83 7.84 -17.91
CA TYR A 90 -3.53 6.78 -16.94
C TYR A 90 -2.01 6.65 -16.67
N GLN A 91 -1.16 6.89 -17.67
CA GLN A 91 0.29 6.90 -17.49
C GLN A 91 0.75 8.12 -16.67
N LEU A 92 0.16 9.30 -16.93
CA LEU A 92 0.40 10.50 -16.13
C LEU A 92 -0.05 10.33 -14.69
N LEU A 93 -1.20 9.69 -14.46
CA LEU A 93 -1.73 9.35 -13.14
C LEU A 93 -0.81 8.40 -12.41
N LYS A 94 -0.37 7.29 -13.04
CA LYS A 94 0.59 6.34 -12.45
C LYS A 94 1.89 7.05 -12.06
N LYS A 95 2.47 7.83 -12.97
CA LYS A 95 3.69 8.62 -12.71
C LYS A 95 3.51 9.61 -11.55
N ARG A 96 2.31 10.17 -11.37
CA ARG A 96 1.99 11.07 -10.25
C ARG A 96 1.70 10.34 -8.95
N LYS A 97 0.99 9.23 -8.95
CA LYS A 97 0.76 8.40 -7.76
C LYS A 97 2.06 7.77 -7.23
N GLN A 98 2.99 7.42 -8.13
CA GLN A 98 4.36 7.02 -7.75
C GLN A 98 5.17 8.16 -7.11
N ARG A 99 4.83 9.43 -7.41
CA ARG A 99 5.28 10.59 -6.64
C ARG A 99 4.41 10.73 -5.38
N ASN A 100 4.48 9.71 -4.53
CA ASN A 100 3.68 9.57 -3.32
C ASN A 100 4.11 10.63 -2.28
N PRO A 101 3.18 11.27 -1.53
CA PRO A 101 3.52 11.98 -0.29
C PRO A 101 4.03 11.07 0.84
N TYR A 102 3.86 9.75 0.73
CA TYR A 102 4.44 8.79 1.67
C TYR A 102 5.87 8.42 1.29
N LYS A 103 6.69 8.19 2.32
CA LYS A 103 8.10 7.86 2.21
C LYS A 103 8.26 6.62 1.30
N SER A 104 9.12 6.73 0.30
CA SER A 104 9.55 5.58 -0.50
C SER A 104 10.50 4.74 0.34
N ILE A 105 10.15 3.48 0.56
CA ILE A 105 10.90 2.55 1.40
C ILE A 105 11.46 1.46 0.49
N THR A 106 12.75 1.13 0.65
CA THR A 106 13.36 0.04 -0.10
C THR A 106 13.12 -1.30 0.60
N TRP A 107 13.26 -2.41 -0.11
CA TRP A 107 13.23 -3.74 0.50
C TRP A 107 14.32 -3.95 1.56
N GLU A 108 15.46 -3.29 1.41
CA GLU A 108 16.56 -3.33 2.39
C GLU A 108 16.18 -2.58 3.68
N GLU A 109 15.60 -1.39 3.54
CA GLU A 109 15.09 -0.62 4.68
C GLU A 109 13.97 -1.38 5.39
N LEU A 110 12.95 -1.86 4.66
CA LEU A 110 11.88 -2.68 5.22
C LEU A 110 12.45 -3.86 6.01
N ALA A 111 13.42 -4.59 5.45
CA ALA A 111 14.01 -5.76 6.09
C ALA A 111 14.72 -5.47 7.42
N SER A 112 15.10 -4.22 7.68
CA SER A 112 15.67 -3.80 8.98
C SER A 112 14.62 -3.63 10.08
N HIS A 113 13.36 -3.40 9.73
CA HIS A 113 12.23 -3.22 10.66
C HIS A 113 11.57 -4.57 10.98
N ASN A 114 12.32 -5.46 11.64
CA ASN A 114 11.98 -6.87 11.82
C ASN A 114 11.95 -7.37 13.28
N THR A 115 11.84 -6.46 14.26
CA THR A 115 11.89 -6.80 15.69
C THR A 115 10.61 -6.41 16.41
N LYS A 116 10.43 -6.88 17.65
CA LYS A 116 9.23 -6.54 18.44
C LYS A 116 9.05 -5.04 18.65
N ASP A 117 10.14 -4.33 18.85
CA ASP A 117 10.11 -2.89 19.14
C ASP A 117 10.25 -2.04 17.86
N ASP A 118 10.30 -2.68 16.69
CA ASP A 118 10.42 -2.06 15.37
C ASP A 118 9.99 -3.06 14.28
N ALA A 119 8.69 -3.19 14.06
CA ALA A 119 8.08 -4.20 13.18
C ALA A 119 7.30 -3.52 12.06
N TRP A 120 7.80 -3.60 10.83
CA TRP A 120 7.06 -3.13 9.65
C TRP A 120 6.71 -4.30 8.74
N ILE A 121 5.60 -4.18 8.02
CA ILE A 121 5.16 -5.18 7.03
C ILE A 121 4.73 -4.52 5.73
N VAL A 122 4.76 -5.29 4.63
CA VAL A 122 4.15 -4.88 3.36
C VAL A 122 2.85 -5.62 3.10
N ILE A 123 1.81 -4.90 2.66
CA ILE A 123 0.59 -5.47 2.08
C ILE A 123 0.28 -4.72 0.78
N LYS A 124 0.31 -5.42 -0.36
CA LYS A 124 0.00 -4.89 -1.71
C LYS A 124 0.71 -3.56 -1.99
N ASP A 125 2.01 -3.57 -1.78
CA ASP A 125 2.96 -2.45 -1.96
C ASP A 125 2.96 -1.37 -0.88
N ASP A 126 1.93 -1.28 -0.04
CA ASP A 126 1.90 -0.34 1.08
C ASP A 126 2.69 -0.88 2.27
N VAL A 127 3.46 -0.02 2.94
CA VAL A 127 4.26 -0.36 4.12
C VAL A 127 3.57 0.15 5.38
N TYR A 128 3.41 -0.72 6.37
CA TYR A 128 2.73 -0.46 7.63
C TYR A 128 3.68 -0.66 8.79
N ASP A 129 3.74 0.33 9.69
CA ASP A 129 4.37 0.16 10.99
C ASP A 129 3.36 -0.47 11.95
N VAL A 130 3.62 -1.71 12.35
CA VAL A 130 2.72 -2.48 13.21
C VAL A 130 3.23 -2.57 14.64
N THR A 131 4.31 -1.88 15.00
CA THR A 131 5.03 -2.00 16.28
C THR A 131 4.10 -1.88 17.48
N GLU A 132 3.37 -0.78 17.59
CA GLU A 132 2.40 -0.52 18.68
C GLU A 132 1.13 -1.38 18.57
N PHE A 133 0.85 -1.91 17.38
CA PHE A 133 -0.33 -2.72 17.12
C PHE A 133 -0.13 -4.20 17.43
N LEU A 134 1.11 -4.67 17.59
CA LEU A 134 1.45 -6.08 17.83
C LEU A 134 0.61 -6.69 18.97
N ASP A 135 0.59 -6.04 20.14
CA ASP A 135 -0.11 -6.52 21.34
C ASP A 135 -1.65 -6.41 21.22
N HIS A 136 -2.12 -5.62 20.25
CA HIS A 136 -3.54 -5.37 19.99
C HIS A 136 -4.11 -6.20 18.84
N HIS A 137 -3.27 -6.94 18.11
CA HIS A 137 -3.69 -7.73 16.97
C HIS A 137 -4.58 -8.91 17.40
N PRO A 138 -5.86 -8.98 16.97
CA PRO A 138 -6.78 -10.04 17.41
C PRO A 138 -6.35 -11.45 17.02
N GLY A 139 -5.55 -11.60 15.96
CA GLY A 139 -4.97 -12.88 15.55
C GLY A 139 -3.73 -13.30 16.36
N GLY A 140 -3.27 -12.45 17.29
CA GLY A 140 -2.06 -12.62 18.07
C GLY A 140 -0.83 -11.97 17.41
N MET A 141 0.08 -11.45 18.23
CA MET A 141 1.26 -10.70 17.76
C MET A 141 2.19 -11.54 16.89
N ASN A 142 2.31 -12.84 17.16
CA ASN A 142 3.26 -13.72 16.47
C ASN A 142 3.02 -13.77 14.96
N LEU A 143 1.76 -13.67 14.52
CA LEU A 143 1.44 -13.66 13.08
C LEU A 143 1.98 -12.43 12.35
N LEU A 144 2.08 -11.29 13.04
CA LEU A 144 2.68 -10.08 12.49
C LEU A 144 4.21 -10.14 12.59
N LEU A 145 4.75 -10.60 13.72
CA LEU A 145 6.19 -10.72 13.92
C LEU A 145 6.85 -11.71 12.95
N ASP A 146 6.19 -12.82 12.62
CA ASP A 146 6.67 -13.78 11.61
C ASP A 146 6.80 -13.13 10.22
N LYS A 147 6.16 -11.99 9.99
CA LYS A 147 6.19 -11.21 8.76
C LYS A 147 6.91 -9.87 8.88
N ALA A 148 7.44 -9.54 10.05
CA ALA A 148 8.16 -8.28 10.24
C ALA A 148 9.38 -8.20 9.31
N GLY A 149 9.52 -7.06 8.66
CA GLY A 149 10.49 -6.80 7.61
C GLY A 149 10.21 -7.52 6.27
N ASP A 150 9.00 -8.05 6.06
CA ASP A 150 8.67 -8.82 4.86
C ASP A 150 7.24 -8.56 4.32
N ASP A 151 6.94 -9.19 3.18
CA ASP A 151 5.64 -9.17 2.52
C ASP A 151 4.64 -10.12 3.21
N ALA A 152 3.57 -9.53 3.74
CA ALA A 152 2.46 -10.20 4.38
C ALA A 152 1.22 -10.33 3.48
N SER A 153 1.26 -9.86 2.23
CA SER A 153 0.09 -9.73 1.34
C SER A 153 -0.71 -11.02 1.19
N GLU A 154 -0.02 -12.14 0.94
CA GLU A 154 -0.67 -13.44 0.71
C GLU A 154 -1.37 -13.94 1.97
N VAL A 155 -0.72 -13.81 3.14
CA VAL A 155 -1.28 -14.24 4.43
C VAL A 155 -2.46 -13.35 4.79
N PHE A 156 -2.31 -12.04 4.61
CA PHE A 156 -3.37 -11.08 4.88
C PHE A 156 -4.61 -11.35 4.01
N GLN A 157 -4.44 -11.65 2.72
CA GLN A 157 -5.55 -11.93 1.80
C GLN A 157 -6.28 -13.24 2.11
N LYS A 158 -5.58 -14.27 2.58
CA LYS A 158 -6.20 -15.57 2.93
C LYS A 158 -7.12 -15.46 4.14
N ILE A 159 -6.86 -14.50 5.01
CA ILE A 159 -7.69 -14.23 6.18
C ILE A 159 -8.70 -13.16 5.79
N ASN A 160 -9.99 -13.50 5.87
CA ASN A 160 -11.07 -12.58 5.51
C ASN A 160 -11.26 -11.52 6.61
N HIS A 161 -10.33 -10.56 6.66
CA HIS A 161 -10.30 -9.49 7.66
C HIS A 161 -11.55 -8.60 7.59
N SER A 162 -12.02 -8.14 8.75
CA SER A 162 -13.19 -7.25 8.86
C SER A 162 -12.90 -5.85 8.30
N GLN A 163 -13.94 -5.09 7.97
CA GLN A 163 -13.82 -3.68 7.55
C GLN A 163 -13.02 -2.82 8.55
N LYS A 164 -13.16 -3.11 9.85
CA LYS A 164 -12.42 -2.41 10.91
C LYS A 164 -10.91 -2.66 10.84
N ALA A 165 -10.47 -3.84 10.38
CA ALA A 165 -9.04 -4.11 10.19
C ALA A 165 -8.45 -3.22 9.08
N TYR A 166 -9.19 -3.05 7.98
CA TYR A 166 -8.80 -2.12 6.90
C TYR A 166 -8.73 -0.66 7.37
N GLN A 167 -9.61 -0.24 8.29
CA GLN A 167 -9.54 1.09 8.90
C GLN A 167 -8.26 1.27 9.74
N ILE A 168 -7.92 0.28 10.57
CA ILE A 168 -6.68 0.31 11.37
C ILE A 168 -5.45 0.39 10.45
N MET A 169 -5.41 -0.38 9.37
CA MET A 169 -4.30 -0.31 8.41
C MET A 169 -4.07 1.09 7.84
N CYS A 170 -5.14 1.88 7.64
CA CYS A 170 -4.99 3.27 7.19
C CYS A 170 -4.19 4.13 8.17
N GLU A 171 -4.31 3.88 9.48
CA GLU A 171 -3.58 4.60 10.53
C GLU A 171 -2.11 4.15 10.62
N LEU A 172 -1.83 2.89 10.28
CA LEU A 172 -0.50 2.27 10.38
C LEU A 172 0.39 2.51 9.16
N GLN A 173 -0.15 3.04 8.05
CA GLN A 173 0.62 3.19 6.81
C GLN A 173 1.71 4.26 6.95
N VAL A 174 2.96 3.87 6.73
CA VAL A 174 4.14 4.75 6.82
C VAL A 174 4.82 4.99 5.47
N GLY A 175 4.52 4.18 4.46
CA GLY A 175 5.20 4.28 3.18
C GLY A 175 4.64 3.40 2.07
N VAL A 176 5.41 3.33 0.99
CA VAL A 176 5.20 2.41 -0.12
C VAL A 176 6.54 1.79 -0.49
N ILE A 177 6.52 0.48 -0.70
CA ILE A 177 7.70 -0.29 -1.08
C ILE A 177 8.07 0.03 -2.53
N ILE A 178 9.37 0.19 -2.78
CA ILE A 178 9.90 0.41 -4.13
C ILE A 178 10.96 -0.63 -4.48
N GLY A 179 11.07 -0.91 -5.78
CA GLY A 179 12.02 -1.88 -6.31
C GLY A 179 11.50 -3.32 -6.23
N ILE A 180 12.38 -4.26 -6.60
CA ILE A 180 12.05 -5.68 -6.68
C ILE A 180 12.53 -6.36 -5.39
N LYS A 181 11.68 -7.18 -4.77
CA LYS A 181 12.05 -7.99 -3.62
C LYS A 181 13.28 -8.84 -3.95
N PRO A 182 14.38 -8.74 -3.18
CA PRO A 182 15.54 -9.59 -3.41
C PRO A 182 15.12 -11.05 -3.34
N SER A 183 15.39 -11.83 -4.39
CA SER A 183 15.27 -13.28 -4.30
C SER A 183 16.26 -13.76 -3.25
N LYS A 184 15.83 -14.65 -2.34
CA LYS A 184 16.74 -15.32 -1.42
C LYS A 184 17.79 -16.04 -2.28
N LYS A 185 18.97 -15.43 -2.47
CA LYS A 185 20.14 -16.17 -2.96
C LYS A 185 20.30 -17.31 -1.97
N GLN A 186 20.32 -18.56 -2.45
CA GLN A 186 20.82 -19.68 -1.65
C GLN A 186 22.12 -19.20 -1.02
N GLN A 187 22.18 -19.16 0.31
CA GLN A 187 23.37 -18.71 1.02
C GLN A 187 24.54 -19.52 0.47
N GLN A 188 25.44 -18.86 -0.28
CA GLN A 188 26.73 -19.44 -0.55
C GLN A 188 27.39 -19.57 0.81
N VAL A 189 27.52 -20.81 1.28
CA VAL A 189 28.30 -21.14 2.46
C VAL A 189 29.67 -20.50 2.23
N PRO A 190 30.13 -19.57 3.07
CA PRO A 190 31.34 -18.83 2.76
C PRO A 190 32.51 -19.81 2.68
N ASN A 191 33.38 -19.64 1.67
CA ASN A 191 34.41 -20.64 1.29
C ASN A 191 35.32 -21.08 2.47
N ASN A 192 35.44 -20.25 3.50
CA ASN A 192 36.16 -20.57 4.72
C ASN A 192 35.52 -21.73 5.51
N TYR A 193 34.20 -21.90 5.51
CA TYR A 193 33.53 -23.03 6.17
C TYR A 193 33.80 -24.36 5.46
N VAL A 194 33.83 -24.36 4.13
CA VAL A 194 34.18 -25.57 3.36
C VAL A 194 35.64 -25.96 3.63
N LEU A 195 36.54 -24.98 3.71
CA LEU A 195 37.95 -25.21 4.07
C LEU A 195 38.08 -25.72 5.52
N ILE A 196 37.35 -25.15 6.47
CA ILE A 196 37.35 -25.59 7.88
C ILE A 196 36.83 -27.02 8.00
N ILE A 197 35.70 -27.35 7.35
CA ILE A 197 35.14 -28.72 7.36
C ILE A 197 36.12 -29.70 6.73
N PHE A 198 36.77 -29.34 5.62
CA PHE A 198 37.78 -30.17 4.97
C PHE A 198 39.00 -30.41 5.88
N ILE A 199 39.51 -29.37 6.55
CA ILE A 199 40.63 -29.48 7.51
C ILE A 199 40.26 -30.40 8.68
N ILE A 200 39.03 -30.28 9.21
CA ILE A 200 38.54 -31.13 10.29
C ILE A 200 38.48 -32.61 9.84
N ILE A 201 37.93 -32.88 8.66
CA ILE A 201 37.84 -34.24 8.11
C ILE A 201 39.23 -34.85 7.88
N VAL A 202 40.17 -34.09 7.30
CA VAL A 202 41.55 -34.55 7.07
C VAL A 202 42.28 -34.79 8.39
N PHE A 203 42.09 -33.93 9.39
CA PHE A 203 42.66 -34.11 10.72
C PHE A 203 42.18 -35.41 11.36
N PHE A 204 40.87 -35.68 11.35
CA PHE A 204 40.33 -36.94 11.90
C PHE A 204 40.76 -38.18 11.12
N LEU A 205 40.88 -38.11 9.79
CA LEU A 205 41.43 -39.18 8.96
C LEU A 205 42.90 -39.47 9.29
N LEU A 206 43.73 -38.44 9.47
CA LEU A 206 45.13 -38.60 9.85
C LEU A 206 45.26 -39.18 11.25
N VAL A 207 44.51 -38.67 12.23
CA VAL A 207 44.49 -39.20 13.60
C VAL A 207 44.06 -40.68 13.60
N TYR A 208 43.06 -41.05 12.81
CA TYR A 208 42.62 -42.44 12.66
C TYR A 208 43.71 -43.34 12.05
N LEU A 209 44.45 -42.85 11.05
CA LEU A 209 45.55 -43.59 10.41
C LEU A 209 46.78 -43.77 11.31
N PHE A 210 47.01 -42.87 12.28
CA PHE A 210 48.12 -42.97 13.23
C PHE A 210 47.78 -43.73 14.52
N LEU A 211 46.50 -44.06 14.75
CA LEU A 211 46.02 -44.82 15.90
C LEU A 211 45.71 -46.30 15.57
N LEU A 212 45.97 -46.74 14.34
CA LEU A 212 45.97 -48.15 13.89
C LEU A 212 47.40 -48.60 13.60
#